data_AF-A0A0R0CEL7-F1
#
_entry.id   AF-A0A0R0CEL7-F1
#
_cell.length_a   1.000
_cell.length_b   1.000
_cell.length_c   1.000
_cell.angle_alpha   90.00
_cell.angle_beta   90.00
_cell.angle_gamma   90.00
#
_symmetry.space_group_name_H-M   'P 1'
#
loop_
_entity.id
_entity.type
_entity.pdbx_description
1 polymer ?
#
loop_
_entity_poly.entity_id
_entity_poly.type
_entity_poly.pdbx_seq_one_letter_code
_entity_poly.pdbx_strand_id
1 'polypeptide(L)'
;MKEELRERFAGIDRLYGAGSIAHLSGCKVAVVGMGGVGSWVVEALVRSAVGQLCLIDADDICVSNTNRQLPAMAGQYGRNKALAMAERCRAINPDVQVEAVEAFLTTGNMAELLDRGFDLVIDACDSFRVKVETIAWCRRRKLPLITVGAAGGRTDPTLVRVRDVSRTEHDAMMALIRKKLRSDFNFPKNAQRYFGVPAIYSLENVKYPQADGSVCGLRPNLGPDEALKLDCGGGLGAATHITGAFAFVAVGKALEMLLKKRA
;
A
#
# COMPACT_ATOMS: atom_id res chain seq x y z
N MET A 1 5.58 -15.06 25.35
CA MET A 1 5.90 -15.16 23.91
C MET A 1 6.44 -16.57 23.67
N LYS A 2 5.89 -17.32 22.69
CA LYS A 2 6.32 -18.69 22.41
C LYS A 2 7.78 -18.70 21.93
N GLU A 3 8.53 -19.75 22.26
CA GLU A 3 9.94 -19.90 21.89
C GLU A 3 10.12 -19.93 20.37
N GLU A 4 9.28 -20.68 19.66
CA GLU A 4 9.28 -20.76 18.19
C GLU A 4 9.06 -19.39 17.52
N LEU A 5 8.19 -18.54 18.06
CA LEU A 5 7.98 -17.16 17.54
C LEU A 5 9.27 -16.35 17.66
N ARG A 6 9.97 -16.47 18.79
CA ARG A 6 11.25 -15.79 19.02
C ARG A 6 12.31 -16.29 18.04
N GLU A 7 12.39 -17.59 17.77
CA GLU A 7 13.34 -18.15 16.81
C GLU A 7 13.07 -17.67 15.38
N ARG A 8 11.82 -17.74 14.92
CA ARG A 8 11.40 -17.27 13.58
C ARG A 8 11.81 -15.83 13.32
N PHE A 9 11.66 -14.96 14.33
CA PHE A 9 11.82 -13.51 14.18
C PHE A 9 13.02 -12.92 14.92
N ALA A 10 13.96 -13.73 15.43
CA ALA A 10 15.10 -13.25 16.22
C ALA A 10 15.92 -12.14 15.52
N GLY A 11 15.96 -12.16 14.18
CA GLY A 11 16.59 -11.10 13.38
C GLY A 11 15.96 -9.72 13.55
N ILE A 12 14.64 -9.65 13.81
CA ILE A 12 13.91 -8.41 14.05
C ILE A 12 14.38 -7.75 15.35
N ASP A 13 14.47 -8.51 16.45
CA ASP A 13 14.99 -7.98 17.72
C ASP A 13 16.47 -7.55 17.60
N ARG A 14 17.30 -8.30 16.87
CA ARG A 14 18.70 -7.91 16.62
C ARG A 14 18.83 -6.61 15.80
N LEU A 15 17.85 -6.31 14.94
CA LEU A 15 17.85 -5.13 14.08
C LEU A 15 17.21 -3.91 14.75
N TYR A 16 16.05 -4.08 15.40
CA TYR A 16 15.22 -2.99 15.92
C TYR A 16 15.29 -2.84 17.45
N GLY A 17 15.97 -3.75 18.14
CA GLY A 17 16.15 -3.76 19.59
C GLY A 17 15.35 -4.87 20.29
N ALA A 18 15.84 -5.30 21.44
CA ALA A 18 15.18 -6.33 22.23
C ALA A 18 13.75 -5.89 22.63
N GLY A 19 12.78 -6.78 22.41
CA GLY A 19 11.37 -6.52 22.69
C GLY A 19 10.58 -5.96 21.51
N SER A 20 11.23 -5.66 20.36
CA SER A 20 10.53 -5.27 19.14
C SER A 20 9.56 -6.35 18.65
N ILE A 21 9.94 -7.62 18.70
CA ILE A 21 9.06 -8.74 18.34
C ILE A 21 7.80 -8.72 19.23
N ALA A 22 7.99 -8.64 20.55
CA ALA A 22 6.87 -8.65 21.50
C ALA A 22 5.91 -7.47 21.26
N HIS A 23 6.45 -6.29 20.96
CA HIS A 23 5.65 -5.10 20.63
C HIS A 23 4.91 -5.27 19.31
N LEU A 24 5.61 -5.62 18.23
CA LEU A 24 5.03 -5.79 16.89
C LEU A 24 3.98 -6.91 16.85
N SER A 25 4.17 -7.98 17.62
CA SER A 25 3.19 -9.06 17.77
C SER A 25 1.88 -8.60 18.42
N GLY A 26 1.91 -7.48 19.16
CA GLY A 26 0.69 -6.84 19.69
C GLY A 26 0.03 -5.86 18.71
N CYS A 27 0.73 -5.42 17.66
CA CYS A 27 0.23 -4.40 16.75
C CYS A 27 -0.82 -4.93 15.77
N LYS A 28 -1.80 -4.07 15.47
CA LYS A 28 -2.88 -4.33 14.51
C LYS A 28 -2.83 -3.41 13.31
N VAL A 29 -2.64 -3.96 12.11
CA VAL A 29 -2.50 -3.20 10.87
C VAL A 29 -3.59 -3.56 9.86
N ALA A 30 -4.25 -2.56 9.30
CA ALA A 30 -5.13 -2.75 8.14
C ALA A 30 -4.36 -2.46 6.85
N VAL A 31 -4.46 -3.33 5.85
CA VAL A 31 -3.90 -3.10 4.51
C VAL A 31 -5.04 -3.13 3.50
N VAL A 32 -5.22 -1.99 2.80
CA VAL A 32 -6.26 -1.82 1.78
C VAL A 32 -5.65 -2.03 0.41
N GLY A 33 -6.14 -3.02 -0.32
CA GLY A 33 -5.63 -3.44 -1.62
C GLY A 33 -4.50 -4.47 -1.52
N MET A 34 -4.67 -5.63 -2.16
CA MET A 34 -3.77 -6.77 -2.25
C MET A 34 -3.14 -6.90 -3.64
N GLY A 35 -3.02 -5.77 -4.35
CA GLY A 35 -2.39 -5.69 -5.68
C GLY A 35 -0.85 -5.71 -5.63
N GLY A 36 -0.24 -5.11 -6.66
CA GLY A 36 1.22 -5.19 -6.90
C GLY A 36 2.10 -4.62 -5.79
N VAL A 37 1.58 -3.74 -4.93
CA VAL A 37 2.29 -3.25 -3.74
C VAL A 37 1.78 -3.95 -2.48
N GLY A 38 0.46 -3.95 -2.26
CA GLY A 38 -0.14 -4.42 -1.02
C GLY A 38 0.18 -5.88 -0.68
N SER A 39 0.27 -6.76 -1.67
CA SER A 39 0.64 -8.16 -1.42
C SER A 39 2.03 -8.30 -0.81
N TRP A 40 2.98 -7.47 -1.24
CA TRP A 40 4.35 -7.46 -0.71
C TRP A 40 4.45 -6.72 0.62
N VAL A 41 3.59 -5.73 0.86
CA VAL A 41 3.46 -5.06 2.17
C VAL A 41 3.08 -6.09 3.22
N VAL A 42 2.02 -6.86 2.95
CA VAL A 42 1.51 -7.89 3.86
C VAL A 42 2.58 -8.96 4.15
N GLU A 43 3.25 -9.46 3.10
CA GLU A 43 4.37 -10.40 3.22
C GLU A 43 5.49 -9.86 4.14
N ALA A 44 5.89 -8.61 3.96
CA ALA A 44 6.95 -8.01 4.74
C ALA A 44 6.53 -7.72 6.19
N LEU A 45 5.26 -7.33 6.42
CA LEU A 45 4.72 -7.13 7.78
C LEU A 45 4.69 -8.44 8.58
N VAL A 46 4.15 -9.52 7.99
CA VAL A 46 4.10 -10.82 8.69
C VAL A 46 5.51 -11.38 8.94
N ARG A 47 6.45 -11.15 8.02
CA ARG A 47 7.88 -11.48 8.21
C ARG A 47 8.58 -10.60 9.24
N SER A 48 7.95 -9.51 9.66
CA SER A 48 8.44 -8.59 10.71
C SER A 48 7.75 -8.80 12.05
N ALA A 49 7.09 -9.95 12.25
CA ALA A 49 6.36 -10.31 13.47
C ALA A 49 5.15 -9.41 13.80
N VAL A 50 4.60 -8.66 12.84
CA VAL A 50 3.33 -7.96 13.05
C VAL A 50 2.23 -9.00 13.29
N GLY A 51 1.58 -8.93 14.45
CA GLY A 51 0.77 -10.03 14.95
C GLY A 51 -0.68 -10.03 14.49
N GLN A 52 -1.24 -8.88 14.10
CA GLN A 52 -2.63 -8.79 13.65
C GLN A 52 -2.74 -8.00 12.34
N LEU A 53 -3.37 -8.62 11.33
CA LEU A 53 -3.54 -8.07 10.00
C LEU A 53 -5.01 -8.14 9.56
N CYS A 54 -5.52 -7.05 9.00
CA CYS A 54 -6.80 -7.03 8.29
C CYS A 54 -6.53 -6.69 6.82
N LEU A 55 -6.86 -7.61 5.92
CA LEU A 55 -6.59 -7.52 4.49
C LEU A 55 -7.90 -7.21 3.76
N ILE A 56 -8.02 -6.04 3.15
CA ILE A 56 -9.26 -5.58 2.53
C ILE A 56 -9.07 -5.53 1.01
N ASP A 57 -9.63 -6.51 0.29
CA ASP A 57 -9.63 -6.58 -1.17
C ASP A 57 -10.71 -7.55 -1.68
N ALA A 58 -11.46 -7.14 -2.72
CA ALA A 58 -12.53 -7.96 -3.31
C ALA A 58 -12.12 -8.65 -4.62
N ASP A 59 -10.95 -8.35 -5.18
CA ASP A 59 -10.52 -8.91 -6.46
C ASP A 59 -10.00 -10.35 -6.32
N ASP A 60 -10.18 -11.08 -7.42
CA ASP A 60 -9.53 -12.37 -7.63
C ASP A 60 -8.15 -12.23 -8.29
N ILE A 61 -7.31 -13.23 -8.07
CA ILE A 61 -6.00 -13.35 -8.68
C ILE A 61 -6.16 -13.66 -10.17
N CYS A 62 -5.61 -12.80 -11.03
CA CYS A 62 -5.60 -12.98 -12.48
C CYS A 62 -4.22 -13.37 -13.00
N VAL A 63 -4.14 -14.08 -14.13
CA VAL A 63 -2.87 -14.38 -14.83
C VAL A 63 -2.11 -13.10 -15.18
N SER A 64 -2.82 -12.01 -15.52
CA SER A 64 -2.20 -10.71 -15.81
C SER A 64 -1.53 -10.05 -14.60
N ASN A 65 -1.65 -10.63 -13.40
CA ASN A 65 -1.03 -10.14 -12.17
C ASN A 65 0.38 -10.70 -11.94
N THR A 66 0.77 -11.76 -12.65
CA THR A 66 2.04 -12.50 -12.46
C THR A 66 3.30 -11.63 -12.52
N ASN A 67 3.28 -10.55 -13.31
CA ASN A 67 4.44 -9.66 -13.44
C ASN A 67 4.75 -8.80 -12.20
N ARG A 68 3.84 -8.75 -11.20
CA ARG A 68 3.96 -7.79 -10.09
C ARG A 68 3.30 -8.17 -8.76
N GLN A 69 2.38 -9.13 -8.72
CA GLN A 69 1.64 -9.48 -7.50
C GLN A 69 2.14 -10.80 -6.92
N LEU A 70 2.42 -10.81 -5.62
CA LEU A 70 2.99 -11.97 -4.94
C LEU A 70 2.14 -13.25 -5.03
N PRO A 71 0.78 -13.24 -4.88
CA PRO A 71 0.00 -14.47 -4.90
C PRO A 71 -0.29 -15.00 -6.32
N ALA A 72 0.13 -14.28 -7.37
CA ALA A 72 -0.18 -14.63 -8.76
C ALA A 72 0.75 -15.73 -9.31
N MET A 73 0.41 -16.98 -8.97
CA MET A 73 1.12 -18.19 -9.40
C MET A 73 0.15 -19.29 -9.84
N ALA A 74 0.68 -20.31 -10.54
CA ALA A 74 -0.10 -21.48 -10.93
C ALA A 74 -0.80 -22.12 -9.71
N GLY A 75 -2.07 -22.48 -9.87
CA GLY A 75 -2.91 -23.02 -8.80
C GLY A 75 -3.57 -21.96 -7.91
N GLN A 76 -3.27 -20.66 -8.07
CA GLN A 76 -3.88 -19.58 -7.30
C GLN A 76 -4.86 -18.71 -8.10
N TYR A 77 -4.84 -18.79 -9.44
CA TYR A 77 -5.71 -17.98 -10.30
C TYR A 77 -7.20 -18.24 -10.02
N GLY A 78 -7.99 -17.17 -9.97
CA GLY A 78 -9.43 -17.21 -9.65
C GLY A 78 -9.75 -17.26 -8.15
N ARG A 79 -8.76 -17.32 -7.27
CA ARG A 79 -8.98 -17.16 -5.82
C ARG A 79 -8.96 -15.68 -5.44
N ASN A 80 -9.77 -15.30 -4.44
CA ASN A 80 -9.70 -13.96 -3.87
C ASN A 80 -8.29 -13.65 -3.32
N LYS A 81 -7.77 -12.46 -3.64
CA LYS A 81 -6.41 -12.03 -3.27
C LYS A 81 -6.21 -11.95 -1.76
N ALA A 82 -7.18 -11.42 -1.01
CA ALA A 82 -7.09 -11.30 0.44
C ALA A 82 -7.09 -12.67 1.13
N LEU A 83 -7.94 -13.60 0.69
CA LEU A 83 -7.96 -14.96 1.20
C LEU A 83 -6.62 -15.69 0.97
N ALA A 84 -6.09 -15.64 -0.26
CA ALA A 84 -4.82 -16.27 -0.60
C ALA A 84 -3.65 -15.69 0.21
N MET A 85 -3.62 -14.37 0.40
CA MET A 85 -2.61 -13.72 1.24
C MET A 85 -2.77 -14.07 2.72
N ALA A 86 -4.00 -14.23 3.23
CA ALA A 86 -4.22 -14.64 4.61
C ALA A 86 -3.74 -16.07 4.88
N GLU A 87 -3.98 -17.00 3.96
CA GLU A 87 -3.42 -18.36 4.01
C GLU A 87 -1.89 -18.32 4.05
N ARG A 88 -1.28 -17.53 3.17
CA ARG A 88 0.17 -17.34 3.12
C ARG A 88 0.74 -16.76 4.40
N CYS A 89 0.05 -15.78 5.02
CA CYS A 89 0.48 -15.22 6.30
C CYS A 89 0.52 -16.27 7.41
N ARG A 90 -0.50 -17.12 7.50
CA ARG A 90 -0.55 -18.21 8.50
C ARG A 90 0.54 -19.26 8.26
N ALA A 91 0.92 -19.51 7.01
CA ALA A 91 2.05 -20.38 6.69
C ALA A 91 3.41 -19.79 7.14
N ILE A 92 3.56 -18.46 7.13
CA ILE A 92 4.77 -17.76 7.58
C ILE A 92 4.83 -17.69 9.11
N ASN A 93 3.72 -17.31 9.72
CA ASN A 93 3.58 -17.15 11.17
C ASN A 93 2.27 -17.81 11.64
N PRO A 94 2.31 -19.05 12.17
CA PRO A 94 1.10 -19.71 12.65
C PRO A 94 0.34 -18.97 13.76
N ASP A 95 1.01 -18.07 14.48
CA ASP A 95 0.42 -17.27 15.56
C ASP A 95 -0.18 -15.94 15.08
N VAL A 96 -0.04 -15.58 13.80
CA VAL A 96 -0.62 -14.34 13.27
C VAL A 96 -2.14 -14.42 13.24
N GLN A 97 -2.80 -13.36 13.69
CA GLN A 97 -4.24 -13.19 13.51
C GLN A 97 -4.46 -12.42 12.21
N VAL A 98 -4.89 -13.12 11.16
CA VAL A 98 -5.22 -12.49 9.88
C VAL A 98 -6.70 -12.64 9.59
N GLU A 99 -7.33 -11.51 9.33
CA GLU A 99 -8.68 -11.41 8.77
C GLU A 99 -8.59 -10.98 7.31
N ALA A 100 -9.27 -11.73 6.44
CA ALA A 100 -9.46 -11.35 5.05
C ALA A 100 -10.88 -10.83 4.87
N VAL A 101 -11.01 -9.63 4.34
CA VAL A 101 -12.28 -8.96 4.07
C VAL A 101 -12.43 -8.85 2.57
N GLU A 102 -13.34 -9.66 2.03
CA GLU A 102 -13.64 -9.76 0.59
C GLU A 102 -14.56 -8.61 0.14
N ALA A 103 -14.12 -7.37 0.37
CA ALA A 103 -14.88 -6.17 0.03
C ALA A 103 -13.95 -5.06 -0.44
N PHE A 104 -14.45 -4.23 -1.36
CA PHE A 104 -13.81 -2.94 -1.62
C PHE A 104 -14.08 -1.99 -0.46
N LEU A 105 -13.06 -1.22 -0.09
CA LEU A 105 -13.25 -0.10 0.82
C LEU A 105 -14.01 1.02 0.09
N THR A 106 -15.12 1.44 0.67
CA THR A 106 -15.99 2.50 0.13
C THR A 106 -16.36 3.46 1.26
N THR A 107 -16.80 4.67 0.92
CA THR A 107 -17.26 5.65 1.93
C THR A 107 -18.39 5.11 2.82
N GLY A 108 -19.20 4.17 2.32
CA GLY A 108 -20.31 3.56 3.06
C GLY A 108 -19.86 2.55 4.12
N ASN A 109 -18.72 1.88 3.94
CA ASN A 109 -18.23 0.84 4.85
C ASN A 109 -16.93 1.21 5.59
N MET A 110 -16.34 2.41 5.37
CA MET A 110 -15.10 2.80 6.06
C MET A 110 -15.21 2.75 7.58
N ALA A 111 -16.35 3.17 8.14
CA ALA A 111 -16.55 3.14 9.58
C ALA A 111 -16.53 1.72 10.12
N GLU A 112 -17.29 0.83 9.49
CA GLU A 112 -17.31 -0.60 9.83
C GLU A 112 -15.93 -1.24 9.71
N LEU A 113 -15.22 -1.00 8.61
CA LEU A 113 -13.98 -1.70 8.29
C LEU A 113 -12.73 -1.12 8.97
N LEU A 114 -12.69 0.19 9.23
CA LEU A 114 -11.49 0.85 9.76
C LEU A 114 -11.63 1.34 11.22
N ASP A 115 -12.83 1.47 11.77
CA ASP A 115 -13.02 1.89 13.18
C ASP A 115 -12.94 0.71 14.16
N ARG A 116 -11.83 -0.04 14.07
CA ARG A 116 -11.64 -1.33 14.76
C ARG A 116 -10.37 -1.38 15.60
N GLY A 117 -9.88 -0.20 16.01
CA GLY A 117 -8.69 -0.04 16.85
C GLY A 117 -7.38 -0.43 16.18
N PHE A 118 -7.20 -0.10 14.89
CA PHE A 118 -5.92 -0.31 14.21
C PHE A 118 -4.85 0.66 14.71
N ASP A 119 -3.62 0.19 14.82
CA ASP A 119 -2.45 1.02 15.10
C ASP A 119 -1.97 1.76 13.85
N LEU A 120 -2.25 1.19 12.67
CA LEU A 120 -1.86 1.72 11.37
C LEU A 120 -2.78 1.21 10.26
N VAL A 121 -3.09 2.10 9.32
CA VAL A 121 -3.66 1.73 8.01
C VAL A 121 -2.59 1.93 6.95
N ILE A 122 -2.47 0.99 6.01
CA ILE A 122 -1.66 1.13 4.81
C ILE A 122 -2.57 1.06 3.59
N ASP A 123 -2.69 2.18 2.90
CA ASP A 123 -3.46 2.31 1.67
C ASP A 123 -2.58 2.01 0.44
N ALA A 124 -2.77 0.82 -0.12
CA ALA A 124 -2.13 0.32 -1.33
C ALA A 124 -3.14 0.01 -2.45
N CYS A 125 -4.37 0.55 -2.38
CA CYS A 125 -5.35 0.42 -3.47
C CYS A 125 -4.93 1.26 -4.68
N ASP A 126 -5.53 1.03 -5.84
CA ASP A 126 -5.30 1.81 -7.07
C ASP A 126 -6.42 2.82 -7.37
N SER A 127 -7.54 2.73 -6.65
CA SER A 127 -8.67 3.64 -6.80
C SER A 127 -8.38 5.03 -6.22
N PHE A 128 -8.22 6.01 -7.11
CA PHE A 128 -8.06 7.42 -6.77
C PHE A 128 -9.08 7.92 -5.73
N ARG A 129 -10.37 7.60 -5.94
CA ARG A 129 -11.44 8.06 -5.05
C ARG A 129 -11.29 7.45 -3.65
N VAL A 130 -11.03 6.15 -3.57
CA VAL A 130 -10.84 5.47 -2.28
C VAL A 130 -9.67 6.09 -1.52
N LYS A 131 -8.53 6.34 -2.18
CA LYS A 131 -7.36 6.97 -1.53
C LYS A 131 -7.70 8.31 -0.89
N VAL A 132 -8.38 9.20 -1.63
CA VAL A 132 -8.75 10.53 -1.12
C VAL A 132 -9.60 10.39 0.14
N GLU A 133 -10.63 9.55 0.07
CA GLU A 133 -11.57 9.32 1.18
C GLU A 133 -10.88 8.68 2.38
N THR A 134 -10.03 7.67 2.18
CA THR A 134 -9.27 7.01 3.25
C THR A 134 -8.33 7.99 3.94
N ILE A 135 -7.61 8.81 3.18
CA ILE A 135 -6.73 9.85 3.74
C ILE A 135 -7.52 10.83 4.61
N ALA A 136 -8.64 11.35 4.09
CA ALA A 136 -9.47 12.28 4.84
C ALA A 136 -10.07 11.63 6.09
N TRP A 137 -10.58 10.41 5.97
CA TRP A 137 -11.25 9.67 7.04
C TRP A 137 -10.30 9.35 8.20
N CYS A 138 -9.13 8.78 7.90
CA CYS A 138 -8.11 8.44 8.90
C CYS A 138 -7.57 9.69 9.59
N ARG A 139 -7.26 10.75 8.82
CA ARG A 139 -6.73 12.02 9.35
C ARG A 139 -7.71 12.70 10.30
N ARG A 140 -9.02 12.67 10.02
CA ARG A 140 -10.05 13.23 10.91
C ARG A 140 -10.12 12.48 12.26
N ARG A 141 -9.84 11.18 12.26
CA ARG A 141 -9.89 10.30 13.44
C ARG A 141 -8.55 10.12 14.14
N LYS A 142 -7.50 10.78 13.65
CA LYS A 142 -6.12 10.59 14.12
C LYS A 142 -5.67 9.12 14.03
N LEU A 143 -6.26 8.35 13.11
CA LEU A 143 -5.84 6.99 12.81
C LEU A 143 -4.58 7.09 11.93
N PRO A 144 -3.42 6.56 12.37
CA PRO A 144 -2.20 6.63 11.56
C PRO A 144 -2.40 5.95 10.21
N LEU A 145 -1.92 6.60 9.15
CA LEU A 145 -2.07 6.14 7.78
C LEU A 145 -0.76 6.34 7.02
N ILE A 146 -0.39 5.34 6.22
CA ILE A 146 0.55 5.45 5.12
C ILE A 146 -0.22 5.24 3.82
N THR A 147 0.02 6.05 2.80
CA THR A 147 -0.55 5.85 1.46
C THR A 147 0.56 5.57 0.45
N VAL A 148 0.24 4.86 -0.62
CA VAL A 148 1.16 4.54 -1.71
C VAL A 148 0.69 5.17 -3.01
N GLY A 149 1.63 5.78 -3.74
CA GLY A 149 1.44 6.36 -5.06
C GLY A 149 1.49 5.35 -6.20
N ALA A 150 1.54 5.84 -7.43
CA ALA A 150 1.53 4.99 -8.61
C ALA A 150 2.90 4.32 -8.80
N ALA A 151 2.95 2.99 -8.68
CA ALA A 151 4.18 2.22 -8.92
C ALA A 151 4.37 1.83 -10.40
N GLY A 152 3.32 1.91 -11.22
CA GLY A 152 3.38 1.59 -12.65
C GLY A 152 4.14 2.62 -13.49
N GLY A 153 4.62 2.20 -14.66
CA GLY A 153 5.36 3.00 -15.62
C GLY A 153 6.75 3.41 -15.12
N ARG A 154 7.31 2.65 -14.18
CA ARG A 154 8.59 2.95 -13.51
C ARG A 154 9.52 1.74 -13.62
N THR A 155 10.82 1.99 -13.57
CA THR A 155 11.88 0.99 -13.80
C THR A 155 13.06 1.09 -12.84
N ASP A 156 13.24 2.23 -12.15
CA ASP A 156 14.33 2.43 -11.19
C ASP A 156 13.82 2.37 -9.73
N PRO A 157 14.10 1.29 -8.99
CA PRO A 157 13.67 1.16 -7.59
C PRO A 157 14.46 2.09 -6.65
N THR A 158 15.61 2.60 -7.06
CA THR A 158 16.48 3.44 -6.23
C THR A 158 15.94 4.87 -6.07
N LEU A 159 14.90 5.24 -6.83
CA LEU A 159 14.22 6.53 -6.78
C LEU A 159 12.97 6.54 -5.91
N VAL A 160 12.63 5.42 -5.27
CA VAL A 160 11.51 5.33 -4.32
C VAL A 160 11.81 6.10 -3.03
N ARG A 161 10.89 6.94 -2.58
CA ARG A 161 11.04 7.84 -1.42
C ARG A 161 9.79 7.86 -0.56
N VAL A 162 9.97 8.28 0.70
CA VAL A 162 8.89 8.63 1.62
C VAL A 162 8.88 10.14 1.84
N ARG A 163 7.75 10.79 1.56
CA ARG A 163 7.49 12.19 1.91
C ARG A 163 6.06 12.33 2.40
N ASP A 164 5.72 13.47 2.99
CA ASP A 164 4.31 13.77 3.25
C ASP A 164 3.53 13.90 1.92
N VAL A 165 2.26 13.49 1.90
CA VAL A 165 1.37 13.62 0.73
C VAL A 165 1.43 15.02 0.13
N SER A 166 1.56 16.09 0.94
CA SER A 166 1.65 17.47 0.44
C SER A 166 2.91 17.80 -0.37
N ARG A 167 3.94 16.94 -0.30
CA ARG A 167 5.29 17.11 -0.86
C ARG A 167 5.66 16.11 -1.94
N THR A 168 4.75 15.25 -2.35
CA THR A 168 5.02 14.30 -3.43
C THR A 168 5.10 15.01 -4.78
N GLU A 169 5.93 14.48 -5.66
CA GLU A 169 6.25 15.03 -6.99
C GLU A 169 6.39 13.87 -8.00
N HIS A 170 6.43 14.17 -9.29
CA HIS A 170 6.51 13.16 -10.37
C HIS A 170 5.42 12.07 -10.37
N ASP A 171 4.32 12.28 -9.64
CA ASP A 171 3.21 11.34 -9.50
C ASP A 171 1.87 12.08 -9.69
N ALA A 172 1.22 11.82 -10.83
CA ALA A 172 -0.01 12.49 -11.23
C ALA A 172 -1.20 12.14 -10.31
N MET A 173 -1.29 10.90 -9.85
CA MET A 173 -2.35 10.48 -8.92
C MET A 173 -2.21 11.23 -7.60
N MET A 174 -0.99 11.31 -7.06
CA MET A 174 -0.72 12.06 -5.84
C MET A 174 -0.99 13.56 -6.00
N ALA A 175 -0.69 14.14 -7.17
CA ALA A 175 -1.03 15.54 -7.46
C ALA A 175 -2.55 15.79 -7.42
N LEU A 176 -3.34 14.90 -8.01
CA LEU A 176 -4.81 14.96 -7.96
C LEU A 176 -5.33 14.75 -6.53
N ILE A 177 -4.74 13.82 -5.77
CA ILE A 177 -5.12 13.56 -4.37
C ILE A 177 -4.89 14.82 -3.55
N ARG A 178 -3.71 15.46 -3.68
CA ARG A 178 -3.42 16.73 -3.01
C ARG A 178 -4.44 17.82 -3.36
N LYS A 179 -4.81 17.94 -4.64
CA LYS A 179 -5.80 18.91 -5.10
C LYS A 179 -7.16 18.67 -4.42
N LYS A 180 -7.62 17.42 -4.42
CA LYS A 180 -8.92 17.03 -3.85
C LYS A 180 -8.99 17.15 -2.34
N LEU A 181 -7.94 16.77 -1.62
CA LEU A 181 -7.87 16.95 -0.17
C LEU A 181 -7.97 18.43 0.24
N ARG A 182 -7.39 19.35 -0.56
CA ARG A 182 -7.46 20.80 -0.31
C ARG A 182 -8.81 21.41 -0.66
N SER A 183 -9.46 20.94 -1.72
CA SER A 183 -10.74 21.49 -2.17
C SER A 183 -11.91 20.95 -1.37
N ASP A 184 -11.91 19.65 -1.06
CA ASP A 184 -13.11 18.95 -0.59
C ASP A 184 -13.02 18.62 0.92
N PHE A 185 -11.81 18.56 1.48
CA PHE A 185 -11.57 18.09 2.86
C PHE A 185 -10.79 19.07 3.76
N ASN A 186 -10.67 20.33 3.34
CA ASN A 186 -10.02 21.40 4.12
C ASN A 186 -8.58 21.09 4.55
N PHE A 187 -7.84 20.31 3.75
CA PHE A 187 -6.40 20.16 3.99
C PHE A 187 -5.67 21.49 3.70
N PRO A 188 -4.54 21.76 4.38
CA PRO A 188 -3.84 23.03 4.25
C PRO A 188 -3.49 23.40 2.80
N LYS A 189 -3.85 24.61 2.39
CA LYS A 189 -3.41 25.20 1.11
C LYS A 189 -2.03 25.85 1.21
N ASN A 190 -1.62 26.27 2.42
CA ASN A 190 -0.31 26.86 2.67
C ASN A 190 0.80 25.84 2.38
N ALA A 191 1.70 26.21 1.46
CA ALA A 191 2.84 25.40 1.05
C ALA A 191 3.88 25.17 2.14
N GLN A 192 3.77 25.73 3.35
CA GLN A 192 4.63 25.41 4.50
C GLN A 192 4.01 24.38 5.44
N ARG A 193 2.72 24.07 5.30
CA ARG A 193 2.02 23.12 6.18
C ARG A 193 1.93 21.74 5.54
N TYR A 194 2.25 20.74 6.34
CA TYR A 194 2.17 19.32 5.99
C TYR A 194 0.76 18.77 6.20
N PHE A 195 0.41 17.70 5.48
CA PHE A 195 -0.87 17.01 5.64
C PHE A 195 -0.85 16.05 6.84
N GLY A 196 0.34 15.62 7.25
CA GLY A 196 0.55 14.67 8.35
C GLY A 196 0.38 13.21 7.90
N VAL A 197 0.53 12.92 6.60
CA VAL A 197 0.31 11.58 6.04
C VAL A 197 1.52 11.21 5.17
N PRO A 198 2.34 10.23 5.58
CA PRO A 198 3.41 9.71 4.75
C PRO A 198 2.87 9.05 3.46
N ALA A 199 3.56 9.31 2.36
CA ALA A 199 3.30 8.78 1.04
C ALA A 199 4.58 8.15 0.46
N ILE A 200 4.45 6.95 -0.08
CA ILE A 200 5.51 6.28 -0.84
C ILE A 200 5.29 6.60 -2.31
N TYR A 201 6.31 7.12 -2.96
CA TYR A 201 6.29 7.47 -4.38
C TYR A 201 7.71 7.40 -4.96
N SER A 202 7.85 7.50 -6.29
CA SER A 202 9.17 7.58 -6.94
C SER A 202 9.37 8.95 -7.58
N LEU A 203 10.63 9.38 -7.60
CA LEU A 203 11.09 10.56 -8.36
C LEU A 203 11.23 10.27 -9.87
N GLU A 204 11.08 8.99 -10.28
CA GLU A 204 11.07 8.63 -11.69
C GLU A 204 9.75 9.08 -12.35
N ASN A 205 9.89 9.81 -13.46
CA ASN A 205 8.77 10.13 -14.34
C ASN A 205 8.18 8.85 -14.94
N VAL A 206 6.86 8.86 -15.10
CA VAL A 206 6.12 7.73 -15.67
C VAL A 206 6.50 7.55 -17.14
N LYS A 207 6.77 6.30 -17.52
CA LYS A 207 6.93 5.85 -18.90
C LYS A 207 5.62 5.22 -19.38
N TYR A 208 5.21 5.58 -20.59
CA TYR A 208 3.96 5.18 -21.21
C TYR A 208 4.20 4.29 -22.43
N PRO A 209 3.45 3.19 -22.57
CA PRO A 209 3.46 2.39 -23.79
C PRO A 209 2.88 3.19 -24.96
N GLN A 210 3.47 3.01 -26.14
CA GLN A 210 3.07 3.65 -27.39
C GLN A 210 2.41 2.61 -28.32
N ALA A 211 1.68 3.09 -29.33
CA ALA A 211 0.98 2.22 -30.28
C ALA A 211 1.94 1.36 -31.14
N ASP A 212 3.17 1.81 -31.33
CA ASP A 212 4.24 1.08 -32.03
C ASP A 212 4.96 0.04 -31.14
N GLY A 213 4.52 -0.13 -29.89
CA GLY A 213 5.12 -1.04 -28.90
C GLY A 213 6.34 -0.45 -28.17
N SER A 214 6.79 0.75 -28.53
CA SER A 214 7.84 1.44 -27.78
C SER A 214 7.32 1.98 -26.43
N VAL A 215 8.24 2.36 -25.54
CA VAL A 215 7.91 2.89 -24.22
C VAL A 215 8.73 4.15 -23.97
N CYS A 216 8.07 5.28 -23.70
CA CYS A 216 8.74 6.57 -23.54
C CYS A 216 8.03 7.48 -22.52
N GLY A 217 8.61 8.64 -22.20
CA GLY A 217 8.03 9.59 -21.23
C GLY A 217 6.86 10.44 -21.76
N LEU A 218 6.51 10.29 -23.04
CA LEU A 218 5.42 11.05 -23.65
C LEU A 218 4.11 10.31 -23.43
N ARG A 219 3.16 10.99 -22.79
CA ARG A 219 1.81 10.46 -22.63
C ARG A 219 1.15 10.37 -24.01
N PRO A 220 0.58 9.20 -24.40
CA PRO A 220 -0.12 9.06 -25.66
C PRO A 220 -1.26 10.06 -25.79
N ASN A 221 -1.46 10.58 -27.00
CA ASN A 221 -2.59 11.43 -27.34
C ASN A 221 -3.84 10.55 -27.47
N LEU A 222 -4.50 10.30 -26.34
CA LEU A 222 -5.78 9.58 -26.29
C LEU A 222 -6.92 10.55 -26.62
N GLY A 223 -7.99 10.05 -27.24
CA GLY A 223 -9.19 10.84 -27.52
C GLY A 223 -9.81 11.43 -26.24
N PRO A 224 -10.69 12.43 -26.33
CA PRO A 224 -11.28 13.13 -25.18
C PRO A 224 -11.87 12.20 -24.11
N ASP A 225 -12.48 11.09 -24.53
CA ASP A 225 -13.13 10.11 -23.65
C ASP A 225 -12.17 9.14 -22.96
N GLU A 226 -10.98 8.92 -23.54
CA GLU A 226 -9.93 8.06 -22.96
C GLU A 226 -8.94 8.84 -22.11
N ALA A 227 -8.75 10.14 -22.37
CA ALA A 227 -7.91 11.03 -21.58
C ALA A 227 -8.44 11.25 -20.14
N LEU A 228 -9.76 11.14 -19.95
CA LEU A 228 -10.46 11.25 -18.66
C LEU A 228 -10.42 9.95 -17.83
N LYS A 229 -10.15 8.81 -18.46
CA LYS A 229 -9.91 7.56 -17.75
C LYS A 229 -8.47 7.58 -17.22
N LEU A 230 -8.32 7.80 -15.92
CA LEU A 230 -7.07 7.53 -15.18
C LEU A 230 -6.61 6.08 -15.40
N ASP A 231 -7.54 5.20 -15.74
CA ASP A 231 -7.35 3.85 -16.23
C ASP A 231 -7.26 3.90 -17.77
N CYS A 232 -6.11 4.33 -18.29
CA CYS A 232 -5.88 4.38 -19.74
C CYS A 232 -6.03 2.95 -20.31
N GLY A 233 -6.84 2.77 -21.34
CA GLY A 233 -7.27 1.46 -21.91
C GLY A 233 -6.18 0.51 -22.43
N GLY A 234 -4.90 0.86 -22.26
CA GLY A 234 -3.72 0.00 -22.37
C GLY A 234 -2.74 0.31 -21.23
N GLY A 235 -3.17 0.02 -20.00
CA GLY A 235 -2.59 0.55 -18.74
C GLY A 235 -1.06 0.50 -18.61
N LEU A 236 -0.53 1.27 -17.66
CA LEU A 236 0.92 1.34 -17.42
C LEU A 236 1.50 -0.05 -17.16
N GLY A 237 2.64 -0.34 -17.80
CA GLY A 237 3.45 -1.51 -17.47
C GLY A 237 3.95 -1.46 -16.01
N ALA A 238 4.23 -2.60 -15.42
CA ALA A 238 4.75 -2.68 -14.06
C ALA A 238 5.64 -3.92 -13.90
N ALA A 239 6.50 -3.90 -12.89
CA ALA A 239 7.42 -4.99 -12.61
C ALA A 239 7.63 -5.14 -11.09
N THR A 240 7.76 -6.40 -10.66
CA THR A 240 7.91 -6.78 -9.24
C THR A 240 9.02 -6.02 -8.51
N HIS A 241 10.17 -5.77 -9.13
CA HIS A 241 11.28 -5.07 -8.44
C HIS A 241 10.91 -3.63 -8.07
N ILE A 242 9.98 -3.00 -8.79
CA ILE A 242 9.47 -1.66 -8.47
C ILE A 242 8.34 -1.73 -7.47
N THR A 243 7.30 -2.52 -7.74
CA THR A 243 6.14 -2.58 -6.84
C THR A 243 6.50 -3.17 -5.48
N GLY A 244 7.43 -4.13 -5.45
CA GLY A 244 8.07 -4.64 -4.24
C GLY A 244 8.93 -3.60 -3.53
N ALA A 245 9.73 -2.78 -4.24
CA ALA A 245 10.47 -1.68 -3.61
C ALA A 245 9.54 -0.65 -2.95
N PHE A 246 8.43 -0.29 -3.59
CA PHE A 246 7.39 0.55 -2.98
C PHE A 246 6.86 -0.08 -1.69
N ALA A 247 6.58 -1.39 -1.72
CA ALA A 247 6.08 -2.11 -0.56
C ALA A 247 7.08 -2.15 0.59
N PHE A 248 8.35 -2.46 0.31
CA PHE A 248 9.39 -2.55 1.34
C PHE A 248 9.72 -1.18 1.95
N VAL A 249 9.70 -0.11 1.15
CA VAL A 249 9.79 1.26 1.68
C VAL A 249 8.57 1.60 2.56
N ALA A 250 7.36 1.20 2.16
CA ALA A 250 6.16 1.38 2.97
C ALA A 250 6.25 0.63 4.30
N VAL A 251 6.75 -0.60 4.30
CA VAL A 251 6.93 -1.41 5.51
C VAL A 251 8.02 -0.82 6.41
N GLY A 252 9.14 -0.35 5.84
CA GLY A 252 10.16 0.36 6.61
C GLY A 252 9.57 1.55 7.37
N LYS A 253 8.72 2.35 6.69
CA LYS A 253 8.01 3.45 7.34
C LYS A 253 6.97 2.97 8.37
N ALA A 254 6.26 1.89 8.07
CA ALA A 254 5.29 1.29 8.98
C ALA A 254 5.94 0.84 10.29
N LEU A 255 7.06 0.11 10.22
CA LEU A 255 7.80 -0.36 11.39
C LEU A 255 8.35 0.81 12.22
N GLU A 256 8.88 1.86 11.56
CA GLU A 256 9.28 3.10 12.25
C GLU A 256 8.11 3.72 13.04
N MET A 257 6.91 3.76 12.45
CA MET A 257 5.72 4.31 13.10
C MET A 257 5.18 3.43 14.22
N LEU A 258 5.18 2.11 14.03
CA LEU A 258 4.67 1.15 15.02
C LEU A 258 5.59 1.04 16.24
N LEU A 259 6.92 1.05 16.04
CA LEU A 259 7.91 0.94 17.11
C LEU A 259 8.13 2.26 17.87
N LYS A 260 7.61 3.38 17.37
CA LYS A 260 7.70 4.66 18.07
C LYS A 260 6.88 4.60 19.35
N LYS A 261 7.54 4.76 20.51
CA LYS A 261 6.86 4.83 21.81
C LYS A 261 5.78 5.92 21.75
N ARG A 262 4.52 5.56 22.04
CA ARG A 262 3.46 6.54 22.30
C ARG A 262 3.87 7.27 23.59
N ALA A 263 4.08 8.58 23.50
CA ALA A 263 4.39 9.44 24.63
C ALA A 263 3.19 9.58 25.56
#